data_AF-A0A8K0KNF8-F1
#
_entry.id   AF-A0A8K0KNF8-F1
#
_cell.length_a   1.000
_cell.length_b   1.000
_cell.length_c   1.000
_cell.angle_alpha   90.00
_cell.angle_beta   90.00
_cell.angle_gamma   90.00
#
_symmetry.space_group_name_H-M   'P 1'
#
loop_
_entity.id
_entity.type
_entity.pdbx_description
1 polymer ?
#
loop_
_entity_poly.entity_id
_entity_poly.type
_entity_poly.pdbx_seq_one_letter_code
_entity_poly.pdbx_strand_id
1 'polypeptide(L)'
;MSELFKSALGYFSSSNSGTQENELVGQTVEIGNAKLRVKKVIAEGKRICLCICCTRINNWKGICLEGKYSRLMAADEESNKNIIQEINILKKLSGKPNIIQFIAASQIDKTKSSHGMTEYLVLTELCVGGSLVDVLRIRNGPLSPEEVCRVFWQVCKAVQHMHNQAPPIIHRDLKHG
;
A
#
# COMPACT_ATOMS: atom_id res chain seq x y z
N MET A 1 -10.49 16.87 16.95
CA MET A 1 -9.76 15.66 16.51
C MET A 1 -9.75 15.56 14.97
N SER A 2 -9.25 16.59 14.27
CA SER A 2 -9.46 16.76 12.83
C SER A 2 -8.20 17.24 12.11
N GLU A 3 -7.14 16.44 12.18
CA GLU A 3 -5.84 16.70 11.52
C GLU A 3 -5.33 15.42 10.80
N LEU A 4 -6.25 14.57 10.30
CA LEU A 4 -5.89 13.25 9.74
C LEU A 4 -5.70 13.23 8.21
N PHE A 5 -6.17 14.24 7.47
CA PHE A 5 -6.12 14.22 6.01
C PHE A 5 -5.73 15.59 5.45
N LYS A 6 -4.52 15.69 4.88
CA LYS A 6 -4.17 16.81 3.99
C LYS A 6 -4.65 16.46 2.58
N SER A 7 -5.47 17.33 2.01
CA SER A 7 -5.95 17.21 0.62
C SER A 7 -4.78 17.20 -0.37
N ALA A 8 -4.73 16.19 -1.24
CA ALA A 8 -3.82 16.17 -2.38
C ALA A 8 -4.36 17.10 -3.48
N LEU A 9 -3.60 18.15 -3.81
CA LEU A 9 -3.87 19.10 -4.88
C LEU A 9 -2.86 18.84 -6.01
N GLY A 10 -3.32 18.22 -7.08
CA GLY A 10 -2.47 17.87 -8.23
C GLY A 10 -3.07 16.76 -9.07
N TYR A 11 -4.30 16.95 -9.55
CA TYR A 11 -5.02 15.97 -10.37
C TYR A 11 -4.76 16.25 -11.86
N PHE A 12 -3.94 15.39 -12.46
CA PHE A 12 -3.82 15.07 -13.89
C PHE A 12 -3.71 16.22 -14.91
N SER A 13 -2.47 16.57 -15.27
CA SER A 13 -2.18 17.14 -16.59
C SER A 13 -2.03 16.00 -17.60
N SER A 14 -3.03 15.78 -18.44
CA SER A 14 -2.98 14.85 -19.57
C SER A 14 -1.92 15.30 -20.58
N SER A 15 -0.90 14.49 -20.80
CA SER A 15 -0.05 14.56 -21.99
C SER A 15 0.07 13.17 -22.59
N ASN A 16 -0.52 13.03 -23.78
CA ASN A 16 -0.68 11.81 -24.55
C ASN A 16 0.62 11.47 -25.30
N SER A 17 1.15 10.26 -25.13
CA SER A 17 2.08 9.63 -26.08
C SER A 17 2.21 8.14 -25.80
N GLY A 18 1.96 7.32 -26.83
CA GLY A 18 1.61 5.92 -26.71
C GLY A 18 2.75 4.93 -26.43
N THR A 19 2.34 3.90 -25.70
CA THR A 19 2.65 2.46 -25.72
C THR A 19 1.63 1.88 -24.72
N GLN A 20 1.21 0.61 -24.82
CA GLN A 20 0.28 -0.01 -23.84
C GLN A 20 0.96 -0.20 -22.46
N GLU A 21 1.34 0.90 -21.83
CA GLU A 21 1.65 0.99 -20.43
C GLU A 21 0.39 1.53 -19.75
N ASN A 22 -0.03 0.89 -18.64
CA ASN A 22 -1.17 1.34 -17.85
C ASN A 22 -1.12 2.86 -17.67
N GLU A 23 -2.24 3.55 -17.92
CA GLU A 23 -2.34 5.03 -17.90
C GLU A 23 -1.81 5.67 -16.60
N LEU A 24 -1.75 4.89 -15.53
CA LEU A 24 -1.22 5.26 -14.21
C LEU A 24 0.31 5.35 -14.17
N VAL A 25 1.04 4.64 -15.02
CA VAL A 25 2.52 4.63 -15.05
C VAL A 25 3.04 5.97 -15.54
N GLY A 26 4.05 6.51 -14.86
CA GLY A 26 4.62 7.83 -15.16
C GLY A 26 3.89 9.00 -14.50
N GLN A 27 2.67 8.79 -14.00
CA GLN A 27 1.92 9.83 -13.28
C GLN A 27 2.61 10.19 -11.95
N THR A 28 2.45 11.46 -11.56
CA THR A 28 2.92 11.94 -10.26
C THR A 28 1.73 12.07 -9.31
N VAL A 29 1.85 11.47 -8.13
CA VAL A 29 0.83 11.48 -7.08
C VAL A 29 1.42 12.10 -5.83
N GLU A 30 0.68 12.99 -5.18
CA GLU A 30 1.09 13.59 -3.91
C GLU A 30 0.33 12.93 -2.76
N ILE A 31 1.05 12.34 -1.80
CA ILE A 31 0.48 11.70 -0.61
C ILE A 31 1.14 12.31 0.62
N GLY A 32 0.38 13.11 1.38
CA GLY A 32 0.91 13.86 2.51
C GLY A 32 2.00 14.85 2.06
N ASN A 33 3.23 14.65 2.53
CA ASN A 33 4.38 15.48 2.15
C ASN A 33 5.25 14.83 1.05
N ALA A 34 4.88 13.65 0.55
CA ALA A 34 5.66 12.90 -0.43
C ALA A 34 5.10 13.09 -1.85
N LYS A 35 5.97 13.50 -2.79
CA LYS A 35 5.69 13.43 -4.22
C LYS A 35 6.19 12.10 -4.78
N LEU A 36 5.29 11.33 -5.36
CA LEU A 36 5.53 9.98 -5.85
C LEU A 36 5.41 9.95 -7.36
N ARG A 37 6.34 9.29 -8.06
CA ARG A 37 6.14 8.91 -9.46
C ARG A 37 5.82 7.43 -9.56
N VAL A 38 4.70 7.09 -10.20
CA VAL A 38 4.31 5.70 -10.44
C VAL A 38 5.28 5.10 -11.43
N LYS A 39 5.95 4.01 -11.04
CA LYS A 39 6.90 3.29 -11.91
C LYS A 39 6.27 2.08 -12.58
N LYS A 40 5.43 1.35 -11.84
CA LYS A 40 4.88 0.07 -12.29
C LYS A 40 3.59 -0.24 -11.56
N VAL A 41 2.63 -0.85 -12.24
CA VAL A 41 1.45 -1.46 -11.60
C VAL A 41 1.76 -2.91 -11.27
N ILE A 42 1.55 -3.34 -10.02
CA ILE A 42 1.77 -4.72 -9.56
C ILE A 42 0.50 -5.54 -9.73
N ALA A 43 -0.63 -4.99 -9.32
CA ALA A 43 -1.91 -5.65 -9.39
C ALA A 43 -3.02 -4.61 -9.56
N GLU A 44 -4.01 -4.93 -10.36
CA GLU A 44 -5.18 -4.10 -10.58
C GLU A 44 -6.44 -4.93 -10.43
N GLY A 45 -7.34 -4.47 -9.59
CA GLY A 45 -8.66 -5.02 -9.40
C GLY A 45 -9.69 -3.90 -9.41
N LYS A 46 -10.96 -4.28 -9.52
CA LYS A 46 -12.09 -3.34 -9.67
C LYS A 46 -12.18 -2.26 -8.57
N ARG A 47 -11.63 -2.50 -7.38
CA ARG A 47 -11.69 -1.60 -6.22
C ARG A 47 -10.33 -1.24 -5.63
N ILE A 48 -9.27 -1.95 -6.04
CA ILE A 48 -7.93 -1.85 -5.46
C ILE A 48 -6.93 -1.87 -6.60
N CYS A 49 -6.06 -0.86 -6.65
CA CYS A 49 -4.91 -0.85 -7.53
C CYS A 49 -3.63 -0.76 -6.68
N LEU A 50 -2.69 -1.68 -6.90
CA LEU A 50 -1.40 -1.74 -6.24
C LEU A 50 -0.31 -1.37 -7.24
N CYS A 51 0.48 -0.36 -6.91
CA CYS A 51 1.57 0.12 -7.73
C CYS A 51 2.88 0.21 -6.94
N ILE A 52 3.99 0.14 -7.65
CA ILE A 52 5.30 0.56 -7.17
C ILE A 52 5.49 2.02 -7.55
N CYS A 53 5.83 2.83 -6.56
CA CYS A 53 6.11 4.24 -6.73
C CYS A 53 7.51 4.56 -6.19
N CYS A 54 8.13 5.58 -6.77
CA CYS A 54 9.31 6.20 -6.17
C CYS A 54 8.95 7.55 -5.57
N THR A 55 9.31 7.76 -4.31
CA THR A 55 9.31 9.11 -3.74
C THR A 55 10.60 9.83 -4.10
N ARG A 56 10.48 11.07 -4.53
CA ARG A 56 11.62 11.97 -4.77
C ARG A 56 11.82 12.83 -3.52
N ILE A 57 12.88 12.55 -2.75
CA ILE A 57 13.27 13.40 -1.62
C ILE A 57 14.45 14.27 -2.05
N ASN A 58 14.16 15.57 -2.24
CA ASN A 58 15.06 16.72 -2.43
C ASN A 58 16.06 16.73 -3.61
N ASN A 59 16.04 17.88 -4.31
CA ASN A 59 16.65 18.20 -5.61
C ASN A 59 18.19 18.36 -5.65
N TRP A 60 18.96 17.56 -4.89
CA TRP A 60 20.42 17.62 -5.00
C TRP A 60 21.12 16.25 -4.96
N LYS A 61 20.50 15.21 -4.38
CA LYS A 61 21.09 13.86 -4.30
C LYS A 61 20.35 12.76 -5.07
N GLY A 62 19.21 13.05 -5.70
CA GLY A 62 18.52 12.09 -6.57
C GLY A 62 18.11 10.77 -5.88
N ILE A 63 18.00 10.75 -4.54
CA ILE A 63 17.66 9.53 -3.81
C ILE A 63 16.15 9.29 -3.99
N CYS A 64 15.84 8.25 -4.76
CA CYS A 64 14.50 7.74 -4.90
C CYS A 64 14.30 6.63 -3.85
N LEU A 65 13.44 6.83 -2.86
CA LEU A 65 13.00 5.70 -2.05
C LEU A 65 11.87 4.99 -2.80
N GLU A 66 11.96 3.66 -2.92
CA GLU A 66 10.91 2.86 -3.52
C GLU A 66 9.88 2.49 -2.44
N GLY A 67 8.60 2.70 -2.74
CA GLY A 67 7.49 2.41 -1.86
C GLY A 67 6.36 1.72 -2.62
N LYS A 68 5.51 1.00 -1.89
CA LYS A 68 4.29 0.42 -2.43
C LYS A 68 3.14 1.40 -2.21
N TYR A 69 2.47 1.74 -3.29
CA TYR A 69 1.30 2.61 -3.32
C TYR A 69 0.05 1.76 -3.57
N SER A 70 -0.96 1.90 -2.72
CA SER A 70 -2.25 1.25 -2.83
C SER A 70 -3.33 2.32 -2.99
N ARG A 71 -4.13 2.21 -4.06
CA ARG A 71 -5.32 3.02 -4.30
C ARG A 71 -6.56 2.17 -4.01
N LEU A 72 -7.35 2.57 -3.02
CA LEU A 72 -8.57 1.90 -2.60
C LEU A 72 -9.78 2.79 -2.95
N MET A 73 -10.80 2.21 -3.58
CA MET A 73 -12.01 2.94 -3.97
C MET A 73 -13.21 2.48 -3.13
N ALA A 74 -13.87 3.44 -2.50
CA ALA A 74 -15.06 3.22 -1.69
C ALA A 74 -16.32 3.73 -2.42
N ALA A 75 -17.20 2.80 -2.78
CA ALA A 75 -18.49 3.13 -3.41
C ALA A 75 -19.51 3.62 -2.37
N ASP A 76 -19.59 2.93 -1.25
CA ASP A 76 -20.59 3.04 -0.19
C ASP A 76 -19.99 3.49 1.15
N GLU A 77 -20.84 3.89 2.10
CA GLU A 77 -20.41 4.38 3.42
C GLU A 77 -19.79 3.28 4.28
N GLU A 78 -20.25 2.03 4.15
CA GLU A 78 -19.69 0.89 4.88
C GLU A 78 -18.27 0.58 4.40
N SER A 79 -18.03 0.55 3.08
CA SER A 79 -16.68 0.44 2.53
C SER A 79 -15.76 1.58 2.99
N ASN A 80 -16.27 2.81 3.10
CA ASN A 80 -15.49 3.94 3.64
C ASN A 80 -15.06 3.66 5.09
N LYS A 81 -15.98 3.25 5.95
CA LYS A 81 -15.68 2.91 7.36
C LYS A 81 -14.66 1.78 7.45
N ASN A 82 -14.82 0.73 6.64
CA ASN A 82 -13.90 -0.41 6.60
C ASN A 82 -12.49 -0.01 6.17
N ILE A 83 -12.35 0.79 5.10
CA ILE A 83 -11.04 1.25 4.62
C ILE A 83 -10.37 2.19 5.64
N ILE A 84 -11.11 3.12 6.24
CA ILE A 84 -10.57 4.00 7.28
C ILE A 84 -10.10 3.17 8.48
N GLN A 85 -10.87 2.17 8.89
CA GLN A 85 -10.48 1.27 9.97
C GLN A 85 -9.21 0.49 9.63
N GLU A 86 -9.09 -0.03 8.42
CA GLU A 86 -7.89 -0.74 7.95
C GLU A 86 -6.65 0.15 7.99
N ILE A 87 -6.75 1.38 7.48
CA ILE A 87 -5.65 2.36 7.50
C ILE A 87 -5.24 2.68 8.95
N ASN A 88 -6.20 2.86 9.86
CA ASN A 88 -5.93 3.13 11.27
C ASN A 88 -5.26 1.95 11.96
N ILE A 89 -5.69 0.71 11.67
CA ILE A 89 -5.06 -0.51 12.19
C ILE A 89 -3.62 -0.60 11.68
N LEU A 90 -3.41 -0.42 10.37
CA LEU A 90 -2.08 -0.47 9.77
C LEU A 90 -1.15 0.59 10.39
N LYS A 91 -1.63 1.82 10.55
CA LYS A 91 -0.88 2.90 11.21
C LYS A 91 -0.53 2.55 12.66
N LYS A 92 -1.44 1.91 13.41
CA LYS A 92 -1.24 1.50 14.81
C LYS A 92 -0.19 0.37 14.93
N LEU A 93 -0.18 -0.57 13.99
CA LEU A 93 0.71 -1.74 14.00
C LEU A 93 2.09 -1.48 13.37
N SER A 94 2.22 -0.38 12.63
CA SER A 94 3.45 0.02 11.97
C SER A 94 4.63 0.23 12.95
N GLY A 95 5.85 -0.03 12.50
CA GLY A 95 7.07 0.12 13.31
C GLY A 95 7.51 -1.14 14.06
N LYS A 96 6.87 -2.29 13.81
CA LYS A 96 7.32 -3.60 14.29
C LYS A 96 7.90 -4.45 13.15
N PRO A 97 8.92 -5.29 13.45
CA PRO A 97 9.37 -6.27 12.48
C PRO A 97 8.21 -7.21 12.12
N ASN A 98 8.22 -7.72 10.89
CA ASN A 98 7.21 -8.65 10.34
C ASN A 98 5.82 -8.05 10.08
N ILE A 99 5.63 -6.73 10.23
CA ILE A 99 4.45 -6.01 9.76
C ILE A 99 4.91 -4.91 8.82
N ILE A 100 4.19 -4.73 7.71
CA ILE A 100 4.54 -3.74 6.71
C ILE A 100 4.49 -2.31 7.30
N GLN A 101 5.54 -1.54 7.05
CA GLN A 101 5.65 -0.17 7.51
C GLN A 101 4.69 0.74 6.75
N PHE A 102 3.80 1.40 7.49
CA PHE A 102 3.02 2.54 7.04
C PHE A 102 3.91 3.79 6.89
N ILE A 103 3.76 4.50 5.78
CA ILE A 103 4.48 5.74 5.50
C ILE A 103 3.51 6.93 5.52
N ALA A 104 2.47 6.89 4.69
CA ALA A 104 1.50 7.98 4.57
C ALA A 104 0.15 7.50 4.03
N ALA A 105 -0.90 8.28 4.27
CA ALA A 105 -2.18 8.10 3.60
C ALA A 105 -2.80 9.46 3.22
N SER A 106 -3.60 9.47 2.17
CA SER A 106 -4.39 10.61 1.72
C SER A 106 -5.78 10.16 1.28
N GLN A 107 -6.77 11.02 1.44
CA GLN A 107 -8.13 10.80 0.96
C GLN A 107 -8.43 11.78 -0.18
N ILE A 108 -9.13 11.29 -1.20
CA ILE A 108 -9.67 12.08 -2.30
C ILE A 108 -11.19 11.92 -2.26
N ASP A 109 -11.88 13.04 -2.10
CA ASP A 109 -13.33 13.04 -2.05
C ASP A 109 -13.97 12.71 -3.40
N LYS A 110 -15.19 12.17 -3.34
CA LYS A 110 -16.02 11.81 -4.51
C LYS A 110 -16.12 12.92 -5.56
N THR A 111 -16.15 14.18 -5.11
CA THR A 111 -16.28 15.37 -5.97
C THR A 111 -15.04 15.66 -6.80
N LYS A 112 -13.88 15.13 -6.40
CA LYS A 112 -12.59 15.31 -7.09
C LYS A 112 -12.13 14.04 -7.82
N SER A 113 -12.80 12.91 -7.60
CA SER A 113 -12.53 11.65 -8.31
C SER A 113 -13.18 11.65 -9.69
N SER A 114 -12.45 11.19 -10.70
CA SER A 114 -12.94 10.96 -12.07
C SER A 114 -14.08 9.94 -12.15
N HIS A 115 -14.24 9.10 -11.12
CA HIS A 115 -15.23 8.01 -11.09
C HIS A 115 -16.37 8.25 -10.09
N GLY A 116 -16.40 9.42 -9.42
CA GLY A 116 -17.43 9.76 -8.44
C GLY A 116 -17.38 8.95 -7.14
N MET A 117 -16.27 8.25 -6.87
CA MET A 117 -16.06 7.43 -5.67
C MET A 117 -15.04 8.08 -4.74
N THR A 118 -15.10 7.76 -3.44
CA THR A 118 -14.08 8.24 -2.50
C THR A 118 -12.86 7.36 -2.69
N GLU A 119 -11.68 7.95 -2.77
CA GLU A 119 -10.45 7.20 -2.95
C GLU A 119 -9.53 7.39 -1.74
N TYR A 120 -8.88 6.31 -1.34
CA TYR A 120 -7.87 6.32 -0.31
C TYR A 120 -6.55 5.88 -0.92
N LEU A 121 -5.56 6.73 -0.75
CA LEU A 121 -4.21 6.54 -1.20
C LEU A 121 -3.37 6.14 0.00
N VAL A 122 -2.79 4.94 -0.02
CA VAL A 122 -1.97 4.43 1.09
C VAL A 122 -0.57 4.12 0.58
N LEU A 123 0.42 4.69 1.25
CA LEU A 123 1.84 4.47 0.96
C LEU A 123 2.46 3.62 2.08
N THR A 124 3.06 2.50 1.69
CA THR A 124 3.80 1.59 2.57
C THR A 124 5.22 1.35 2.04
N GLU A 125 6.06 0.70 2.83
CA GLU A 125 7.33 0.17 2.32
C GLU A 125 7.12 -0.81 1.16
N LEU A 126 8.16 -0.96 0.34
CA LEU A 126 8.20 -1.95 -0.73
C LEU A 126 8.92 -3.22 -0.27
N CYS A 127 8.21 -4.33 -0.22
CA CYS A 127 8.83 -5.65 -0.05
C CYS A 127 9.43 -6.12 -1.38
N VAL A 128 10.72 -5.84 -1.62
CA VAL A 128 11.41 -6.15 -2.88
C VAL A 128 11.40 -7.64 -3.26
N GLY A 129 11.27 -8.53 -2.28
CA GLY A 129 11.15 -9.98 -2.49
C GLY A 129 9.80 -10.46 -3.02
N GLY A 130 8.80 -9.56 -3.16
CA GLY A 130 7.45 -9.92 -3.59
C GLY A 130 6.64 -10.67 -2.52
N SER A 131 5.60 -11.37 -2.96
CA SER A 131 4.78 -12.22 -2.08
C SER A 131 5.44 -13.57 -1.83
N LEU A 132 5.01 -14.28 -0.77
CA LEU A 132 5.48 -15.65 -0.53
C LEU A 132 5.12 -16.59 -1.69
N VAL A 133 3.98 -16.38 -2.34
CA VAL A 133 3.59 -17.11 -3.56
C VAL A 133 4.60 -16.90 -4.69
N ASP A 134 5.10 -15.67 -4.87
CA ASP A 134 6.10 -15.38 -5.91
C ASP A 134 7.41 -16.13 -5.64
N VAL A 135 7.85 -16.15 -4.38
CA VAL A 135 9.04 -16.90 -3.95
C VAL A 135 8.87 -18.40 -4.19
N LEU A 136 7.71 -18.96 -3.84
CA LEU A 136 7.39 -20.37 -4.05
C LEU A 136 7.29 -20.75 -5.53
N ARG A 137 6.90 -19.81 -6.40
CA ARG A 137 6.79 -20.04 -7.85
C ARG A 137 8.14 -20.04 -8.56
N ILE A 138 9.08 -19.21 -8.11
CA ILE A 138 10.39 -19.05 -8.77
C ILE A 138 11.41 -20.10 -8.29
N ARG A 139 11.23 -20.64 -7.08
CA ARG A 139 12.16 -21.65 -6.55
C ARG A 139 11.98 -23.01 -7.21
N ASN A 140 13.07 -23.77 -7.27
CA ASN A 140 13.06 -25.13 -7.80
C ASN A 140 12.95 -26.15 -6.65
N GLY A 141 11.73 -26.39 -6.16
CA GLY A 141 11.44 -27.38 -5.12
C GLY A 141 10.79 -26.81 -3.84
N PRO A 142 10.37 -27.67 -2.90
CA PRO A 142 9.68 -27.24 -1.67
C PRO A 142 10.59 -26.45 -0.73
N LEU A 143 9.99 -25.77 0.25
CA LEU A 143 10.73 -25.17 1.37
C LEU A 143 11.32 -26.26 2.26
N SER A 144 12.54 -26.07 2.74
CA SER A 144 13.09 -26.91 3.80
C SER A 144 12.30 -26.69 5.10
N PRO A 145 12.27 -27.67 6.03
CA PRO A 145 11.64 -27.50 7.33
C PRO A 145 12.13 -26.24 8.08
N GLU A 146 13.41 -25.90 7.97
CA GLU A 146 14.01 -24.72 8.60
C GLU A 146 13.52 -23.40 7.96
N GLU A 147 13.31 -23.39 6.64
CA GLU A 147 12.69 -22.25 5.95
C GLU A 147 11.23 -22.07 6.38
N VAL A 148 10.45 -23.15 6.43
CA VAL A 148 9.06 -23.14 6.88
C VAL A 148 8.96 -22.61 8.32
N CYS A 149 9.78 -23.13 9.23
CA CYS A 149 9.80 -22.69 10.63
C CYS A 149 10.15 -21.20 10.75
N ARG A 150 11.11 -20.70 9.95
CA ARG A 150 11.48 -19.27 9.94
C ARG A 150 10.33 -18.38 9.49
N VAL A 151 9.67 -18.72 8.38
CA VAL A 151 8.51 -17.95 7.88
C VAL A 151 7.38 -17.99 8.90
N PHE A 152 7.04 -19.16 9.41
CA PHE A 152 5.95 -19.33 10.36
C PHE A 152 6.21 -18.58 11.67
N TRP A 153 7.44 -18.61 12.19
CA TRP A 153 7.83 -17.86 13.37
C TRP A 153 7.65 -16.35 13.19
N GLN A 154 8.02 -15.80 12.03
CA GLN A 154 7.82 -14.39 11.69
C GLN A 154 6.33 -14.02 11.63
N VAL A 155 5.50 -14.89 11.02
CA VAL A 155 4.03 -14.71 11.01
C VAL A 155 3.47 -14.73 12.42
N CYS A 156 3.88 -15.68 13.26
CA CYS A 156 3.45 -15.74 14.67
C CYS A 156 3.85 -14.48 15.44
N LYS A 157 5.02 -13.89 15.17
CA LYS A 157 5.46 -12.63 15.79
C LYS A 157 4.57 -11.45 15.40
N ALA A 158 4.18 -11.35 14.12
CA ALA A 158 3.23 -10.35 13.66
C ALA A 158 1.86 -10.52 14.33
N VAL A 159 1.33 -11.74 14.36
CA VAL A 159 0.03 -12.05 14.99
C VAL A 159 0.05 -11.80 16.50
N GLN A 160 1.13 -12.19 17.19
CA GLN A 160 1.34 -11.87 18.61
C GLN A 160 1.27 -10.36 18.83
N HIS A 161 1.89 -9.56 17.96
CA HIS A 161 1.82 -8.11 18.08
C HIS A 161 0.41 -7.56 17.93
N MET A 162 -0.39 -8.11 17.00
CA MET A 162 -1.80 -7.73 16.82
C MET A 162 -2.67 -8.12 18.02
N HIS A 163 -2.47 -9.32 18.57
CA HIS A 163 -3.24 -9.82 19.71
C HIS A 163 -2.89 -9.10 21.02
N ASN A 164 -1.67 -8.58 21.16
CA ASN A 164 -1.23 -7.81 22.32
C ASN A 164 -1.72 -6.35 22.33
N GLN A 165 -2.48 -5.92 21.32
CA GLN A 165 -3.09 -4.60 21.33
C GLN A 165 -4.22 -4.51 22.36
N ALA A 166 -4.51 -3.29 22.82
CA ALA A 166 -5.71 -2.99 23.60
C ALA A 166 -6.65 -2.09 22.76
N PRO A 167 -7.86 -2.55 22.39
CA PRO A 167 -8.30 -3.96 22.43
C PRO A 167 -7.52 -4.86 21.45
N PRO A 168 -7.52 -6.20 21.63
CA PRO A 168 -6.87 -7.13 20.72
C PRO A 168 -7.40 -7.02 19.29
N ILE A 169 -6.51 -7.10 18.30
CA ILE A 169 -6.86 -7.03 16.88
C ILE A 169 -6.81 -8.42 16.27
N ILE A 170 -7.92 -8.88 15.69
CA ILE A 170 -8.01 -10.17 14.99
C ILE A 170 -7.91 -9.92 13.48
N HIS A 171 -6.91 -10.52 12.81
CA HIS A 171 -6.66 -10.29 11.39
C HIS A 171 -7.78 -10.84 10.47
N ARG A 172 -8.32 -12.03 10.79
CA ARG A 172 -9.40 -12.74 10.06
C ARG A 172 -9.08 -13.22 8.63
N ASP A 173 -8.05 -12.71 7.98
CA ASP A 173 -7.66 -13.12 6.62
C ASP A 173 -6.17 -13.48 6.51
N LEU A 174 -5.67 -14.33 7.41
CA LEU A 174 -4.28 -14.80 7.35
C LEU A 174 -4.12 -15.89 6.30
N LYS A 175 -3.40 -15.57 5.22
CA LYS A 175 -3.14 -16.45 4.08
C LYS A 175 -1.78 -16.16 3.46
N HIS A 176 -1.31 -17.08 2.63
CA HIS A 176 0.02 -17.01 2.01
C HIS A 176 0.08 -16.12 0.75
N GLY A 177 -1.07 -15.63 0.27
CA GLY A 177 -1.21 -14.84 -0.97
C GLY A 177 -2.24 -13.72 -0.86
#